data_AF-A0A0D7ASE7-F1
#
_entry.id   AF-A0A0D7ASE7-F1
#
_cell.length_a   1.000
_cell.length_b   1.000
_cell.length_c   1.000
_cell.angle_alpha   90.00
_cell.angle_beta   90.00
_cell.angle_gamma   90.00
#
_symmetry.space_group_name_H-M   'P 1'
#
loop_
_entity.id
_entity.type
_entity.pdbx_description
1 polymer ?
#
loop_
_entity_poly.entity_id
_entity_poly.type
_entity_poly.pdbx_seq_one_letter_code
_entity_poly.pdbx_strand_id
1 'polypeptide(L)'
;MERARKTTSTPAAYFKACMAENVNGNIIAPFWDGLPYTNIFASQTPDVLHQLYQGVVTHLIKWCQTLLSEHEMDRRIRRMPRSLGLRHFKNGISALSQVSGTKRKNIGKVLLGCIVDELHPRAVTACCAILDFVYLAQYTTHNNNTLTYLTDTLRPLARQ
;
A
#
# COMPACT_ATOMS: atom_id res chain seq x y z
N MET A 1 19.42 9.02 -0.95
CA MET A 1 20.41 9.10 0.15
C MET A 1 21.61 9.95 -0.22
N GLU A 2 22.22 9.77 -1.40
CA GLU A 2 23.38 10.57 -1.81
C GLU A 2 23.09 12.08 -1.94
N ARG A 3 21.93 12.44 -2.50
CA ARG A 3 21.44 13.84 -2.49
C ARG A 3 21.37 14.40 -1.07
N ALA A 4 20.75 13.68 -0.13
CA ALA A 4 20.66 14.08 1.27
C ALA A 4 22.04 14.25 1.92
N ARG A 5 23.02 13.38 1.60
CA ARG A 5 24.41 13.54 2.06
C ARG A 5 25.06 14.82 1.53
N LYS A 6 24.82 15.17 0.26
CA LYS A 6 25.38 16.38 -0.37
C LYS A 6 24.73 17.66 0.13
N THR A 7 23.46 17.62 0.55
CA THR A 7 22.68 18.81 0.90
C THR A 7 22.52 19.03 2.41
N THR A 8 23.04 18.15 3.27
CA THR A 8 22.88 18.25 4.73
C THR A 8 24.23 18.14 5.44
N SER A 9 24.39 18.89 6.53
CA SER A 9 25.64 18.96 7.30
C SER A 9 25.55 18.29 8.67
N THR A 10 24.35 17.89 9.12
CA THR A 10 24.15 17.24 10.43
C THR A 10 23.42 15.91 10.29
N PRO A 11 23.65 14.92 11.18
CA PRO A 11 22.94 13.65 11.17
C PRO A 11 21.42 13.81 11.27
N ALA A 12 20.94 14.77 12.06
CA ALA A 12 19.52 15.07 12.19
C ALA A 12 18.92 15.61 10.89
N ALA A 13 19.63 16.50 10.19
CA ALA A 13 19.20 17.02 8.90
C ALA A 13 19.22 15.92 7.83
N TYR A 14 20.24 15.07 7.81
CA TYR A 14 20.31 13.89 6.94
C TYR A 14 19.13 12.95 7.18
N PHE A 15 18.86 12.61 8.44
CA PHE A 15 17.76 11.75 8.83
C PHE A 15 16.42 12.33 8.36
N LYS A 16 16.18 13.63 8.62
CA LYS A 16 14.97 14.33 8.18
C LYS A 16 14.81 14.33 6.66
N ALA A 17 15.89 14.59 5.92
CA ALA A 17 15.88 14.57 4.45
C ALA A 17 15.62 13.16 3.89
N CYS A 18 16.17 12.11 4.50
CA CYS A 18 15.89 10.72 4.09
C CYS A 18 14.44 10.34 4.38
N MET A 19 13.93 10.67 5.57
CA MET A 19 12.56 10.37 5.97
C MET A 19 11.52 11.09 5.11
N ALA A 20 11.82 12.30 4.64
CA ALA A 20 10.95 13.03 3.69
C ALA A 20 10.74 12.26 2.38
N GLU A 21 11.73 11.46 1.97
CA GLU A 21 11.69 10.60 0.78
C GLU A 21 11.27 9.15 1.11
N ASN A 22 10.76 8.89 2.32
CA ASN A 22 10.43 7.56 2.84
C ASN A 22 11.61 6.57 2.86
N VAL A 23 12.84 7.06 3.05
CA VAL A 23 14.04 6.24 3.23
C VAL A 23 14.50 6.31 4.69
N ASN A 24 14.86 5.16 5.27
CA ASN A 24 15.34 5.09 6.65
C ASN A 24 16.68 5.83 6.79
N GLY A 25 16.65 7.00 7.44
CA GLY A 25 17.83 7.84 7.64
C GLY A 25 18.88 7.29 8.61
N ASN A 26 18.61 6.17 9.30
CA ASN A 26 19.63 5.47 10.10
C ASN A 26 20.54 4.60 9.23
N ILE A 27 20.11 4.27 8.00
CA ILE A 27 20.97 3.57 7.05
C ILE A 27 21.86 4.61 6.39
N ILE A 28 23.14 4.61 6.75
CA ILE A 28 24.11 5.51 6.13
C ILE A 28 24.60 4.84 4.84
N ALA A 29 25.13 3.62 4.90
CA ALA A 29 25.54 2.83 3.75
C ALA A 29 24.65 1.56 3.65
N PRO A 30 23.90 1.37 2.56
CA PRO A 30 23.20 0.10 2.32
C PRO A 30 24.20 -1.06 2.24
N PHE A 31 23.84 -2.24 2.73
CA PHE A 31 24.77 -3.39 2.70
C PHE A 31 25.16 -3.82 1.29
N TRP A 32 24.34 -3.47 0.28
CA TRP A 32 24.56 -3.78 -1.13
C TRP A 32 25.33 -2.70 -1.90
N ASP A 33 25.78 -1.62 -1.25
CA ASP A 33 26.49 -0.51 -1.90
C ASP A 33 27.77 -0.96 -2.64
N GLY A 34 28.45 -1.99 -2.10
CA GLY A 34 29.64 -2.59 -2.72
C GLY A 34 29.37 -3.69 -3.75
N LEU A 35 28.11 -3.88 -4.19
CA LEU A 35 27.72 -4.96 -5.10
C LEU A 35 27.25 -4.41 -6.46
N PRO A 36 28.16 -3.86 -7.30
CA PRO A 36 27.79 -3.13 -8.51
C PRO A 36 27.12 -3.98 -9.60
N TYR A 37 27.31 -5.30 -9.55
CA TYR A 37 26.71 -6.24 -10.50
C TYR A 37 25.47 -6.97 -9.93
N THR A 38 25.04 -6.65 -8.71
CA THR A 38 23.90 -7.31 -8.05
C THR A 38 22.68 -6.41 -8.10
N ASN A 39 21.63 -6.87 -8.77
CA ASN A 39 20.31 -6.25 -8.65
C ASN A 39 19.64 -6.71 -7.34
N ILE A 40 19.79 -5.92 -6.28
CA ILE A 40 19.22 -6.24 -4.96
C ILE A 40 17.68 -6.41 -4.98
N PHE A 41 16.99 -5.78 -5.93
CA PHE A 41 15.54 -5.93 -6.08
C PHE A 41 15.15 -7.34 -6.53
N ALA A 42 16.01 -8.03 -7.28
CA ALA A 42 15.79 -9.41 -7.70
C ALA A 42 16.05 -10.43 -6.57
N SER A 43 16.80 -10.05 -5.54
CA SER A 43 17.11 -10.91 -4.39
C SER A 43 16.05 -10.86 -3.29
N GLN A 44 15.08 -9.96 -3.39
CA GLN A 44 13.99 -9.84 -2.43
C GLN A 44 12.86 -10.80 -2.82
N THR A 45 12.60 -11.77 -1.94
CA THR A 45 11.43 -12.64 -2.12
C THR A 45 10.15 -11.82 -2.00
N PRO A 46 9.10 -12.12 -2.78
CA PRO A 46 7.81 -11.47 -2.65
C PRO A 46 7.32 -11.52 -1.20
N ASP A 47 6.95 -10.37 -0.64
CA ASP A 47 6.45 -10.28 0.73
C ASP A 47 5.09 -9.58 0.78
N VAL A 48 4.07 -10.36 1.13
CA VAL A 48 2.69 -9.89 1.24
C VAL A 48 2.56 -8.75 2.26
N LEU A 49 3.28 -8.83 3.38
CA LEU A 49 3.10 -7.86 4.43
C LEU A 49 3.70 -6.51 4.04
N HIS A 50 4.99 -6.44 3.79
CA HIS A 50 5.70 -5.19 3.58
C HIS A 50 5.52 -4.64 2.17
N GLN A 51 5.51 -5.48 1.13
CA GLN A 51 5.38 -4.98 -0.24
C GLN A 51 3.92 -4.70 -0.60
N LEU A 52 3.01 -5.66 -0.35
CA LEU A 52 1.61 -5.50 -0.73
C LEU A 52 0.82 -4.66 0.27
N TYR A 53 0.71 -5.07 1.54
CA TYR A 53 -0.12 -4.32 2.49
C TYR A 53 0.51 -3.01 2.96
N GLN A 54 1.78 -3.02 3.39
CA GLN A 54 2.43 -1.81 3.88
C GLN A 54 2.93 -0.90 2.76
N GLY A 55 3.26 -1.45 1.58
CA GLY A 55 3.53 -0.69 0.37
C GLY A 55 2.24 -0.33 -0.37
N VAL A 56 1.81 -1.20 -1.30
CA VAL A 56 0.75 -0.90 -2.28
C VAL A 56 -0.57 -0.47 -1.63
N VAL A 57 -1.12 -1.24 -0.70
CA VAL A 57 -2.44 -0.96 -0.09
C VAL A 57 -2.40 0.31 0.76
N THR A 58 -1.29 0.62 1.43
CA THR A 58 -1.13 1.90 2.13
C THR A 58 -1.29 3.08 1.18
N HIS A 59 -0.63 3.03 0.02
CA HIS A 59 -0.73 4.08 -0.99
C HIS A 59 -2.11 4.11 -1.64
N LEU A 60 -2.73 2.95 -1.87
CA LEU A 60 -4.10 2.86 -2.39
C LEU A 60 -5.10 3.57 -1.46
N ILE A 61 -5.04 3.31 -0.16
CA ILE A 61 -5.92 3.96 0.83
C ILE A 61 -5.71 5.48 0.82
N LYS A 62 -4.46 5.95 0.82
CA LYS A 62 -4.13 7.38 0.76
C LYS A 62 -4.63 8.04 -0.52
N TRP A 63 -4.53 7.34 -1.65
CA TRP A 63 -5.04 7.81 -2.93
C TRP A 63 -6.56 7.97 -2.90
N CYS A 64 -7.28 6.97 -2.39
CA CYS A 64 -8.73 7.10 -2.19
C CYS A 64 -9.10 8.25 -1.25
N GLN A 65 -8.33 8.46 -0.17
CA GLN A 65 -8.53 9.61 0.73
C GLN A 65 -8.26 10.96 0.04
N THR A 66 -7.37 11.01 -0.94
CA THR A 66 -7.15 12.24 -1.74
C THR A 66 -8.31 12.51 -2.69
N LEU A 67 -8.86 11.47 -3.32
CA LEU A 67 -10.00 11.61 -4.24
C LEU A 67 -11.32 11.91 -3.52
N LEU A 68 -11.53 11.31 -2.34
CA LEU A 68 -12.78 11.38 -1.59
C LEU A 68 -12.78 12.43 -0.47
N SER A 69 -11.60 12.83 0.01
CA SER A 69 -11.31 13.40 1.34
C SER A 69 -11.26 12.36 2.48
N GLU A 70 -10.38 12.60 3.46
CA GLU A 70 -10.28 11.79 4.69
C GLU A 70 -11.57 11.82 5.52
N HIS A 71 -12.19 13.00 5.62
CA HIS A 71 -13.43 13.19 6.38
C HIS A 71 -14.58 12.36 5.81
N GLU A 72 -14.75 12.36 4.49
CA GLU A 72 -15.81 11.60 3.84
C GLU A 72 -15.55 10.09 3.89
N MET A 73 -14.30 9.66 3.70
CA MET A 73 -13.90 8.27 3.90
C MET A 73 -14.27 7.77 5.31
N ASP A 74 -13.92 8.55 6.35
CA ASP A 74 -14.24 8.20 7.74
C ASP A 74 -15.75 8.23 8.01
N ARG A 75 -16.51 9.14 7.40
CA ARG A 75 -17.98 9.16 7.50
C ARG A 75 -18.59 7.85 6.96
N ARG A 76 -18.14 7.41 5.78
CA ARG A 76 -18.63 6.19 5.12
C ARG A 76 -18.24 4.93 5.88
N ILE A 77 -16.97 4.82 6.30
CA ILE A 77 -16.48 3.69 7.10
C ILE A 77 -17.26 3.54 8.42
N ARG A 78 -17.61 4.65 9.09
CA ARG A 78 -18.41 4.63 10.33
C ARG A 78 -19.85 4.14 10.12
N ARG A 79 -20.40 4.37 8.93
CA ARG A 79 -21.78 3.99 8.56
C ARG A 79 -21.89 2.56 8.05
N MET A 80 -20.77 1.89 7.77
CA MET A 80 -20.78 0.50 7.31
C MET A 80 -21.49 -0.40 8.34
N PRO A 81 -22.47 -1.22 7.88
CA PRO A 81 -23.14 -2.16 8.77
C PRO A 81 -22.14 -3.15 9.35
N ARG A 82 -22.43 -3.64 10.55
CA ARG A 82 -21.65 -4.72 11.15
C ARG A 82 -21.89 -5.98 10.34
N SER A 83 -20.82 -6.62 9.90
CA SER A 83 -20.87 -7.86 9.13
C SER A 83 -19.85 -8.86 9.69
N LEU A 84 -20.16 -10.15 9.55
CA LEU A 84 -19.27 -11.23 9.95
C LEU A 84 -17.94 -11.12 9.17
N GLY A 85 -16.82 -11.24 9.88
CA GLY A 85 -15.47 -11.21 9.28
C GLY A 85 -14.96 -9.82 8.87
N LEU A 86 -15.75 -8.75 9.07
CA LEU A 86 -15.36 -7.37 8.86
C LEU A 86 -15.14 -6.64 10.18
N ARG A 87 -14.07 -5.83 10.24
CA ARG A 87 -13.81 -4.97 11.39
C ARG A 87 -14.61 -3.69 11.24
N HIS A 88 -15.36 -3.33 12.30
CA HIS A 88 -16.01 -2.03 12.36
C HIS A 88 -15.06 -0.97 12.92
N PHE A 89 -14.93 0.16 12.22
CA PHE A 89 -14.05 1.26 12.59
C PHE A 89 -14.90 2.46 13.06
N LYS A 90 -15.34 2.39 14.33
CA LYS A 90 -16.26 3.37 14.93
C LYS A 90 -15.78 4.83 14.88
N ASN A 91 -14.47 5.05 14.82
CA ASN A 91 -13.84 6.38 14.79
C ASN A 91 -13.22 6.70 13.42
N GLY A 92 -13.55 5.94 12.38
CA GLY A 92 -12.86 6.02 11.09
C GLY A 92 -11.46 5.38 11.12
N ILE A 93 -10.72 5.57 10.03
CA ILE A 93 -9.35 5.10 9.85
C ILE A 93 -8.31 6.19 10.04
N SER A 94 -8.67 7.47 9.86
CA SER A 94 -7.71 8.58 9.98
C SER A 94 -7.24 8.78 11.43
N ALA A 95 -8.06 8.38 12.41
CA ALA A 95 -7.68 8.39 13.83
C ALA A 95 -6.66 7.29 14.22
N LEU A 96 -6.31 6.37 13.31
CA LEU A 96 -5.40 5.27 13.61
C LEU A 96 -3.94 5.71 13.50
N SER A 97 -3.21 5.70 14.62
CA SER A 97 -1.76 5.74 14.63
C SER A 97 -1.16 4.34 14.50
N GLN A 98 0.04 4.24 13.90
CA GLN A 98 0.81 3.00 13.78
C GLN A 98 -0.02 1.82 13.26
N VAL A 99 -0.55 1.97 12.04
CA VAL A 99 -1.46 0.98 11.44
C VAL A 99 -0.69 -0.30 11.09
N SER A 100 -0.95 -1.39 11.82
CA SER A 100 -0.36 -2.69 11.54
C SER A 100 -0.86 -3.32 10.23
N GLY A 101 -0.16 -4.34 9.72
CA GLY A 101 -0.59 -5.11 8.56
C GLY A 101 -2.00 -5.70 8.71
N THR A 102 -2.31 -6.27 9.87
CA THR A 102 -3.66 -6.79 10.17
C THR A 102 -4.72 -5.71 10.13
N LYS A 103 -4.42 -4.50 10.63
CA LYS A 103 -5.35 -3.36 10.51
C LYS A 103 -5.54 -2.98 9.05
N ARG A 104 -4.47 -2.87 8.25
CA ARG A 104 -4.55 -2.58 6.80
C ARG A 104 -5.35 -3.62 6.04
N LYS A 105 -5.15 -4.92 6.32
CA LYS A 105 -5.96 -6.00 5.74
C LYS A 105 -7.46 -5.81 6.01
N ASN A 106 -7.82 -5.39 7.23
CA ASN A 106 -9.21 -5.10 7.54
C ASN A 106 -9.75 -3.82 6.86
N ILE A 107 -8.92 -2.81 6.65
CA ILE A 107 -9.31 -1.62 5.87
C ILE A 107 -9.54 -2.00 4.40
N GLY A 108 -8.65 -2.80 3.81
CA GLY A 108 -8.77 -3.26 2.42
C GLY A 108 -10.08 -4.02 2.15
N LYS A 109 -10.59 -4.78 3.12
CA LYS A 109 -11.89 -5.48 3.01
C LYS A 109 -13.10 -4.56 2.88
N VAL A 110 -13.03 -3.35 3.43
CA VAL A 110 -14.16 -2.40 3.44
C VAL A 110 -13.98 -1.24 2.45
N LEU A 111 -12.77 -1.08 1.91
CA LEU A 111 -12.39 0.06 1.06
C LEU A 111 -13.32 0.22 -0.15
N LEU A 112 -13.56 -0.85 -0.91
CA LEU A 112 -14.43 -0.81 -2.10
C LEU A 112 -15.84 -0.33 -1.77
N GLY A 113 -16.44 -0.86 -0.70
CA GLY A 113 -17.77 -0.44 -0.26
C GLY A 113 -17.85 1.03 0.14
N CYS A 114 -16.71 1.66 0.46
CA CYS A 114 -16.66 3.08 0.79
C CYS A 114 -16.50 3.98 -0.45
N ILE A 115 -16.07 3.46 -1.60
CA ILE A 115 -15.73 4.29 -2.77
C ILE A 115 -16.58 4.03 -4.00
N VAL A 116 -17.27 2.90 -4.07
CA VAL A 116 -17.93 2.38 -5.29
C VAL A 116 -18.97 3.31 -5.90
N ASP A 117 -19.69 4.07 -5.08
CA ASP A 117 -20.80 4.96 -5.45
C ASP A 117 -20.38 6.43 -5.57
N GLU A 118 -19.12 6.77 -5.27
CA GLU A 118 -18.65 8.17 -5.26
C GLU A 118 -17.51 8.43 -6.24
N LEU A 119 -16.56 7.50 -6.34
CA LEU A 119 -15.40 7.70 -7.21
C LEU A 119 -15.72 7.36 -8.66
N HIS A 120 -14.99 7.99 -9.58
CA HIS A 120 -15.10 7.70 -11.00
C HIS A 120 -14.92 6.19 -11.26
N PRO A 121 -15.73 5.55 -12.14
CA PRO A 121 -15.68 4.10 -12.36
C PRO A 121 -14.28 3.55 -12.61
N ARG A 122 -13.45 4.27 -13.38
CA ARG A 122 -12.04 3.90 -13.62
C ARG A 122 -11.20 3.79 -12.35
N ALA A 123 -11.40 4.69 -11.38
CA ALA A 123 -10.68 4.66 -10.10
C ALA A 123 -11.16 3.49 -9.23
N VAL A 124 -12.47 3.21 -9.22
CA VAL A 124 -13.05 2.04 -8.55
C VAL A 124 -12.51 0.75 -9.16
N THR A 125 -12.48 0.65 -10.50
CA THR A 125 -11.88 -0.49 -11.21
C THR A 125 -10.41 -0.67 -10.86
N ALA A 126 -9.64 0.43 -10.77
CA ALA A 126 -8.24 0.35 -10.38
C ALA A 126 -8.06 -0.16 -8.94
N CYS A 127 -8.88 0.32 -8.00
CA CYS A 127 -8.87 -0.18 -6.63
C CYS A 127 -9.24 -1.66 -6.54
N CYS A 128 -10.25 -2.09 -7.31
CA CYS A 128 -10.67 -3.49 -7.37
C CYS A 128 -9.54 -4.37 -7.91
N ALA A 129 -8.98 -4.01 -9.07
CA ALA A 129 -7.86 -4.72 -9.71
C ALA A 129 -6.68 -4.94 -8.75
N ILE A 130 -6.29 -3.91 -8.00
CA ILE A 130 -5.20 -3.99 -7.04
C ILE A 130 -5.57 -4.87 -5.85
N LEU A 131 -6.78 -4.73 -5.29
CA LEU A 131 -7.22 -5.55 -4.16
C LEU A 131 -7.34 -7.04 -4.55
N ASP A 132 -7.89 -7.35 -5.72
CA ASP A 132 -7.99 -8.71 -6.25
C ASP A 132 -6.60 -9.33 -6.43
N PHE A 133 -5.64 -8.58 -6.99
CA PHE A 133 -4.25 -9.00 -7.06
C PHE A 133 -3.69 -9.33 -5.67
N VAL A 134 -3.87 -8.44 -4.69
CA VAL A 134 -3.38 -8.64 -3.32
C VAL A 134 -4.01 -9.87 -2.65
N TYR A 135 -5.29 -10.14 -2.91
CA TYR A 135 -5.96 -11.33 -2.38
C TYR A 135 -5.46 -12.62 -3.03
N LEU A 136 -5.26 -12.63 -4.35
CA LEU A 136 -4.73 -13.80 -5.06
C LEU A 136 -3.26 -14.07 -4.69
N ALA A 137 -2.44 -13.02 -4.53
CA ALA A 137 -1.02 -13.14 -4.22
C ALA A 137 -0.75 -13.72 -2.82
N GLN A 138 -1.79 -13.87 -1.99
CA GLN A 138 -1.73 -14.52 -0.69
C GLN A 138 -1.87 -16.04 -0.75
N TYR A 139 -2.09 -16.63 -1.93
CA TYR A 139 -2.15 -18.07 -2.06
C TYR A 139 -0.80 -18.68 -1.65
N THR A 140 -0.85 -19.79 -0.92
CA THR A 140 0.37 -20.45 -0.42
C THR A 140 1.21 -21.04 -1.53
N THR A 141 0.58 -21.37 -2.66
CA THR A 141 1.23 -21.88 -3.87
C THR A 141 0.49 -21.38 -5.10
N HIS A 142 1.22 -21.23 -6.20
CA HIS A 142 0.67 -20.85 -7.48
C HIS A 142 0.92 -21.91 -8.53
N ASN A 143 -0.04 -22.07 -9.44
CA ASN A 143 0.08 -22.85 -10.67
C ASN A 143 -0.12 -21.93 -11.87
N ASN A 144 0.02 -22.45 -13.09
CA ASN A 144 -0.12 -21.64 -14.32
C ASN A 144 -1.47 -20.90 -14.40
N ASN A 145 -2.55 -21.49 -13.86
CA ASN A 145 -3.86 -20.87 -13.84
C ASN A 145 -3.92 -19.70 -12.85
N THR A 146 -3.45 -19.87 -11.62
CA THR A 146 -3.49 -18.79 -10.62
C THR A 146 -2.49 -17.67 -10.91
N LEU A 147 -1.40 -17.95 -11.62
CA LEU A 147 -0.52 -16.93 -12.19
C LEU A 147 -1.22 -16.13 -13.31
N THR A 148 -2.02 -16.80 -14.13
CA THR A 148 -2.86 -16.14 -15.13
C THR A 148 -3.87 -15.23 -14.44
N TYR A 149 -4.55 -15.70 -13.38
CA TYR A 149 -5.48 -14.87 -12.61
C TYR A 149 -4.82 -13.60 -12.06
N LEU A 150 -3.61 -13.70 -11.49
CA LEU A 150 -2.86 -12.53 -11.02
C LEU A 150 -2.56 -11.53 -12.14
N THR A 151 -2.19 -12.00 -13.33
CA THR A 151 -1.95 -11.12 -14.48
C THR A 151 -3.25 -10.46 -14.95
N ASP A 152 -4.34 -11.21 -14.88
CA ASP A 152 -5.65 -10.81 -15.37
C ASP A 152 -6.29 -9.72 -14.53
N THR A 153 -6.09 -9.75 -13.20
CA THR A 153 -6.59 -8.69 -12.32
C THR A 153 -6.01 -7.33 -12.68
N LEU A 154 -4.79 -7.26 -13.22
CA LEU A 154 -4.10 -6.01 -13.54
C LEU A 154 -4.37 -5.50 -14.97
N ARG A 155 -4.95 -6.32 -15.87
CA ARG A 155 -5.27 -5.89 -17.25
C ARG A 155 -6.09 -4.59 -17.35
N PRO A 156 -7.08 -4.32 -16.46
CA PRO A 156 -7.84 -3.09 -16.51
C PRO A 156 -7.00 -1.82 -16.27
N LEU A 157 -5.80 -1.95 -15.69
CA LEU A 157 -4.88 -0.83 -15.46
C LEU A 157 -4.04 -0.52 -16.70
N ALA A 158 -3.78 -1.51 -17.56
CA ALA A 158 -2.92 -1.36 -18.74
C ALA A 158 -3.62 -0.68 -19.93
N ARG A 159 -4.94 -0.53 -19.88
CA ARG A 159 -5.78 0.05 -20.95
C ARG A 159 -6.30 1.45 -20.62
N GLN A 160 -5.69 2.11 -19.63
CA GLN A 160 -6.13 3.38 -19.07
C GLN A 160 -5.26 4.55 -19.50
#